data_AF-A0A0S8IY12-F1
#
_entry.id   AF-A0A0S8IY12-F1
#
_cell.length_a   1.000
_cell.length_b   1.000
_cell.length_c   1.000
_cell.angle_alpha   90.00
_cell.angle_beta   90.00
_cell.angle_gamma   90.00
#
_symmetry.space_group_name_H-M   'P 1'
#
loop_
_entity.id
_entity.type
_entity.pdbx_description
1 polymer ?
#
loop_
_entity_poly.entity_id
_entity_poly.type
_entity_poly.pdbx_seq_one_letter_code
_entity_poly.pdbx_strand_id
1 'polypeptide(L)'
;MSEACAICGCKVHRKGDYARDTIKGRSHATKHHFVALRFLGLSPMASGKKRKPIFKKSPWTVDEETEVFCYECHEELLHNPVFLPEDVERFGKLVRLRGLAEHTKRATRDKIAGRIKLLHEVIEQGIFSLLDKKCLR
;
A
#
# COMPACT_ATOMS: atom_id res chain seq x y z
N MET A 1 1.56 -26.15 8.93
CA MET A 1 1.17 -25.72 7.57
C MET A 1 2.26 -24.81 7.05
N SER A 2 2.70 -24.98 5.80
CA SER A 2 3.62 -24.02 5.18
C SER A 2 2.86 -22.75 4.87
N GLU A 3 3.27 -21.65 5.46
CA GLU A 3 2.76 -20.32 5.16
C GLU A 3 3.11 -19.95 3.71
N ALA A 4 2.24 -19.21 3.03
CA ALA A 4 2.42 -18.81 1.64
C ALA A 4 2.24 -17.30 1.47
N CYS A 5 2.91 -16.72 0.47
CA CYS A 5 2.74 -15.32 0.10
C CYS A 5 1.33 -15.08 -0.46
N ALA A 6 0.61 -14.08 0.07
CA ALA A 6 -0.75 -13.77 -0.38
C ALA A 6 -0.87 -13.22 -1.81
N ILE A 7 0.23 -12.72 -2.41
CA ILE A 7 0.23 -12.21 -3.79
C ILE A 7 0.61 -13.30 -4.79
N CYS A 8 1.79 -13.91 -4.63
CA CYS A 8 2.33 -14.84 -5.62
C CYS A 8 2.13 -16.32 -5.27
N GLY A 9 1.63 -16.64 -4.06
CA GLY A 9 1.38 -18.02 -3.61
C GLY A 9 2.63 -18.84 -3.28
N CYS A 10 3.85 -18.27 -3.37
CA CYS A 10 5.07 -19.02 -3.06
C CYS A 10 5.12 -19.40 -1.56
N LYS A 11 5.76 -20.53 -1.25
CA LYS A 11 6.04 -20.90 0.15
C LYS A 11 7.01 -19.89 0.76
N VAL A 12 6.76 -19.50 2.00
CA VAL A 12 7.63 -18.58 2.75
C VAL A 12 8.17 -19.22 4.02
N HIS A 13 9.20 -18.60 4.60
CA HIS A 13 9.80 -19.03 5.86
C HIS A 13 10.20 -17.82 6.71
N ARG A 14 10.38 -18.01 8.01
CA ARG A 14 10.59 -16.91 8.98
C ARG A 14 12.03 -16.78 9.49
N LYS A 15 12.99 -17.56 8.96
CA LYS A 15 14.33 -17.68 9.57
C LYS A 15 15.46 -17.49 8.56
N GLY A 16 16.30 -16.48 8.82
CA GLY A 16 17.57 -16.25 8.16
C GLY A 16 17.44 -15.64 6.76
N ASP A 17 18.56 -15.16 6.23
CA ASP A 17 18.75 -14.67 4.86
C ASP A 17 17.81 -13.55 4.38
N TYR A 18 17.02 -12.91 5.23
CA TYR A 18 16.16 -11.77 4.87
C TYR A 18 16.90 -10.78 3.95
N ALA A 19 16.24 -10.42 2.84
CA ALA A 19 16.73 -9.48 1.83
C ALA A 19 18.02 -9.89 1.08
N ARG A 20 18.56 -11.11 1.28
CA ARG A 20 19.67 -11.60 0.47
C ARG A 20 19.17 -12.04 -0.91
N ASP A 21 19.99 -11.80 -1.94
CA ASP A 21 19.75 -12.30 -3.31
C ASP A 21 20.00 -13.82 -3.42
N THR A 22 19.15 -14.56 -2.73
CA THR A 22 19.08 -16.01 -2.71
C THR A 22 17.61 -16.39 -2.67
N ILE A 23 17.26 -17.61 -3.11
CA ILE A 23 15.88 -18.11 -3.03
C ILE A 23 15.35 -17.98 -1.60
N LYS A 24 16.16 -18.33 -0.61
CA LYS A 24 15.78 -18.23 0.80
C LYS A 24 15.57 -16.77 1.21
N GLY A 25 16.46 -15.85 0.85
CA GLY A 25 16.25 -14.45 1.20
C GLY A 25 15.02 -13.80 0.57
N ARG A 26 14.80 -14.08 -0.72
CA ARG A 26 13.66 -13.58 -1.50
C ARG A 26 12.31 -14.17 -1.07
N SER A 27 12.31 -15.37 -0.46
CA SER A 27 11.13 -16.04 0.11
C SER A 27 10.94 -15.83 1.62
N HIS A 28 11.66 -14.89 2.24
CA HIS A 28 11.46 -14.60 3.66
C HIS A 28 10.07 -13.99 3.92
N ALA A 29 9.37 -14.50 4.93
CA ALA A 29 8.03 -14.09 5.32
C ALA A 29 8.07 -12.74 6.05
N THR A 30 7.27 -11.80 5.57
CA THR A 30 7.08 -10.47 6.19
C THR A 30 5.60 -10.18 6.37
N LYS A 31 5.24 -9.58 7.50
CA LYS A 31 3.87 -9.08 7.72
C LYS A 31 3.73 -7.64 7.23
N HIS A 32 2.68 -7.37 6.48
CA HIS A 32 2.34 -6.02 6.05
C HIS A 32 0.90 -5.68 6.41
N HIS A 33 0.66 -4.44 6.86
CA HIS A 33 -0.69 -3.97 7.18
C HIS A 33 -1.38 -3.56 5.88
N PHE A 34 -2.66 -3.93 5.70
CA PHE A 34 -3.43 -3.47 4.54
C PHE A 34 -3.56 -1.94 4.52
N VAL A 35 -3.80 -1.34 5.69
CA VAL A 35 -3.80 0.11 5.88
C VAL A 35 -2.58 0.50 6.71
N ALA A 36 -1.72 1.36 6.15
CA ALA A 36 -0.52 1.80 6.85
C ALA A 36 -0.86 2.50 8.19
N LEU A 37 -0.36 1.96 9.31
CA LEU A 37 -0.61 2.48 10.67
C LEU A 37 -0.31 3.98 10.84
N ARG A 38 0.63 4.52 10.05
CA ARG A 38 0.95 5.96 10.03
C ARG A 38 -0.23 6.83 9.61
N PHE A 39 -1.17 6.30 8.83
CA PHE A 39 -2.40 7.00 8.45
C PHE A 39 -3.33 7.18 9.65
N LEU A 40 -3.22 6.30 10.65
CA LEU A 40 -3.94 6.34 11.92
C LEU A 40 -3.14 7.03 13.04
N GLY A 41 -1.99 7.65 12.70
CA GLY A 41 -1.15 8.35 13.67
C GLY A 41 -0.33 7.42 14.58
N LEU A 42 -0.38 6.12 14.31
CA LEU A 42 0.36 5.08 15.02
C LEU A 42 1.74 4.90 14.37
N SER A 43 2.76 4.65 15.20
CA SER A 43 4.11 4.34 14.74
C SER A 43 4.63 3.13 15.51
N PRO A 44 5.12 2.08 14.83
CA PRO A 44 5.75 0.94 15.49
C PRO A 44 7.06 1.27 16.21
N MET A 45 7.69 2.40 15.85
CA MET A 45 9.06 2.76 16.27
C MET A 45 9.14 4.01 17.14
N ALA A 46 8.03 4.75 17.33
CA ALA A 46 8.07 5.98 18.12
C ALA A 46 7.77 5.65 19.60
N SER A 47 8.76 5.89 20.45
CA SER A 47 8.65 5.92 21.90
C SER A 47 7.63 6.98 22.37
N GLY A 48 6.33 6.66 22.29
CA GLY A 48 5.23 7.44 22.86
C GLY A 48 4.76 8.69 22.08
N LYS A 49 5.47 9.15 21.03
CA LYS A 49 5.02 10.31 20.24
C LYS A 49 4.00 9.92 19.16
N LYS A 50 2.71 9.97 19.50
CA LYS A 50 1.59 9.86 18.54
C LYS A 50 1.64 11.04 17.55
N ARG A 51 1.62 10.74 16.24
CA ARG A 51 1.52 11.78 15.20
C ARG A 51 0.05 12.10 14.95
N LYS A 52 -0.25 13.32 14.51
CA LYS A 52 -1.61 13.67 14.07
C LYS A 52 -2.02 12.73 12.92
N PRO A 53 -3.10 11.95 13.06
CA PRO A 53 -3.50 10.99 12.05
C PRO A 53 -3.91 11.69 10.76
N ILE A 54 -3.80 10.98 9.64
CA ILE A 54 -4.36 11.41 8.36
C ILE A 54 -5.86 11.18 8.36
N PHE A 55 -6.29 10.00 8.82
CA PHE A 55 -7.69 9.64 8.95
C PHE A 55 -8.10 9.67 10.42
N LYS A 56 -9.14 10.43 10.78
CA LYS A 56 -9.74 10.35 12.12
C LYS A 56 -10.34 8.97 12.38
N LYS A 57 -10.96 8.41 11.34
CA LYS A 57 -11.46 7.03 11.25
C LYS A 57 -11.06 6.52 9.87
N SER A 58 -10.50 5.32 9.82
CA SER A 58 -10.17 4.70 8.55
C SER A 58 -11.40 4.58 7.65
N PRO A 59 -11.28 4.83 6.34
CA PRO A 59 -12.38 4.59 5.41
C PRO A 59 -12.53 3.11 5.05
N TRP A 60 -11.57 2.27 5.42
CA TRP A 60 -11.61 0.81 5.25
C TRP A 60 -11.98 0.14 6.56
N THR A 61 -12.49 -1.09 6.54
CA THR A 61 -12.81 -1.87 7.74
C THR A 61 -11.69 -2.80 8.18
N VAL A 62 -10.60 -2.86 7.40
CA VAL A 62 -9.45 -3.76 7.60
C VAL A 62 -8.31 -3.05 8.33
N ASP A 63 -8.68 -2.25 9.33
CA ASP A 63 -7.76 -1.48 10.15
C ASP A 63 -6.95 -2.45 11.02
N GLU A 64 -5.63 -2.25 11.12
CA GLU A 64 -4.74 -3.12 11.92
C GLU A 64 -4.63 -4.57 11.42
N GLU A 65 -5.43 -4.97 10.43
CA GLU A 65 -5.29 -6.26 9.75
C GLU A 65 -3.98 -6.32 8.96
N THR A 66 -3.33 -7.48 9.03
CA THR A 66 -2.07 -7.77 8.35
C THR A 66 -2.16 -9.04 7.56
N GLU A 67 -1.37 -9.12 6.49
CA GLU A 67 -1.18 -10.35 5.72
C GLU A 67 0.30 -10.66 5.55
N VAL A 68 0.61 -11.90 5.17
CA VAL A 68 1.97 -12.41 4.98
C VAL A 68 2.34 -12.44 3.50
N PHE A 69 3.55 -11.95 3.23
CA PHE A 69 4.13 -11.83 1.90
C PHE A 69 5.55 -12.38 1.91
N CYS A 70 6.06 -12.79 0.75
CA CYS A 70 7.50 -12.95 0.57
C CYS A 70 8.20 -11.59 0.49
N TYR A 71 9.51 -11.58 0.68
CA TYR A 71 10.32 -10.37 0.60
C TYR A 71 10.10 -9.61 -0.72
N GLU A 72 10.08 -10.30 -1.86
CA GLU A 72 9.90 -9.64 -3.16
C GLU A 72 8.53 -8.96 -3.28
N CYS A 73 7.45 -9.65 -2.92
CA CYS A 73 6.12 -9.06 -2.99
C CYS A 73 5.95 -7.91 -1.99
N HIS A 74 6.57 -7.99 -0.80
CA HIS A 74 6.46 -6.92 0.20
C HIS A 74 7.38 -5.75 -0.11
N GLU A 75 8.69 -5.98 -0.10
CA GLU A 75 9.72 -4.96 -0.12
C GLU A 75 9.99 -4.43 -1.53
N GLU A 76 9.92 -5.29 -2.56
CA GLU A 76 10.23 -4.88 -3.93
C GLU A 76 8.97 -4.43 -4.68
N LEU A 77 7.83 -5.10 -4.52
CA LEU A 77 6.59 -4.78 -5.24
C LEU A 77 5.71 -3.76 -4.49
N LEU A 78 5.21 -4.08 -3.29
CA LEU A 78 4.21 -3.23 -2.61
C LEU A 78 4.77 -1.87 -2.18
N HIS A 79 6.05 -1.79 -1.81
CA HIS A 79 6.69 -0.53 -1.42
C HIS A 79 7.24 0.29 -2.60
N ASN A 80 7.40 -0.30 -3.79
CA ASN A 80 7.94 0.40 -4.98
C ASN A 80 7.01 0.32 -6.19
N PRO A 81 5.77 0.86 -6.10
CA PRO A 81 4.93 0.98 -7.30
C PRO A 81 5.65 1.82 -8.36
N VAL A 82 5.65 1.32 -9.60
CA VAL A 82 6.20 2.03 -10.76
C VAL A 82 5.17 3.05 -11.25
N PHE A 83 5.57 4.32 -11.33
CA PHE A 83 4.78 5.39 -11.94
C PHE A 83 5.59 6.03 -13.06
N LEU A 84 5.06 5.99 -14.29
CA LEU A 84 5.62 6.69 -15.42
C LEU A 84 5.21 8.18 -15.42
N PRO A 85 5.89 9.06 -16.18
CA PRO A 85 5.52 10.46 -16.26
C PRO A 85 4.03 10.69 -16.58
N GLU A 86 3.46 9.91 -17.50
CA GLU A 86 2.07 10.00 -17.90
C GLU A 86 1.12 9.57 -16.77
N ASP A 87 1.50 8.60 -15.94
CA ASP A 87 0.71 8.17 -14.78
C ASP A 87 0.64 9.28 -13.74
N VAL A 88 1.78 9.93 -13.46
CA VAL A 88 1.87 11.07 -12.55
C VAL A 88 1.04 12.25 -13.08
N GLU A 89 1.12 12.54 -14.38
CA GLU A 89 0.35 13.60 -15.01
C GLU A 89 -1.17 13.34 -14.92
N ARG A 90 -1.60 12.14 -15.33
CA ARG A 90 -3.03 11.73 -15.33
C ARG A 90 -3.58 11.69 -13.92
N PHE A 91 -2.85 11.11 -12.97
CA PHE A 91 -3.25 11.12 -11.57
C PHE A 91 -3.30 12.55 -11.02
N GLY A 92 -2.32 13.40 -11.36
CA GLY A 92 -2.33 14.82 -11.02
C GLY A 92 -3.56 15.57 -11.57
N LYS A 93 -4.00 15.24 -12.79
CA LYS A 93 -5.25 15.77 -13.37
C LYS A 93 -6.47 15.32 -12.55
N LEU A 94 -6.55 14.04 -12.16
CA LEU A 94 -7.62 13.55 -11.27
C LEU A 94 -7.62 14.28 -9.92
N VAL A 95 -6.45 14.47 -9.32
CA VAL A 95 -6.29 15.22 -8.06
C VAL A 95 -6.82 16.66 -8.21
N ARG A 96 -6.52 17.35 -9.32
CA ARG A 96 -7.05 18.70 -9.59
C ARG A 96 -8.57 18.69 -9.80
N LEU A 97 -9.08 17.78 -10.63
CA LEU A 97 -10.52 17.66 -10.93
C LEU A 97 -11.36 17.34 -9.69
N ARG A 98 -10.84 16.53 -8.77
CA ARG A 98 -11.50 16.22 -7.48
C ARG A 98 -11.31 17.32 -6.43
N GLY A 99 -10.72 18.46 -6.81
CA GLY A 99 -10.43 19.55 -5.89
C GLY A 99 -9.44 19.17 -4.78
N LEU A 100 -8.63 18.12 -4.96
CA LEU A 100 -7.69 17.62 -3.95
C LEU A 100 -6.30 18.28 -4.07
N ALA A 101 -6.08 19.14 -5.05
CA ALA A 101 -4.86 19.93 -5.18
C ALA A 101 -4.74 20.99 -4.06
N GLU A 102 -3.51 21.44 -3.81
CA GLU A 102 -3.21 22.54 -2.89
C GLU A 102 -2.03 23.34 -3.45
N HIS A 103 -2.12 24.68 -3.41
CA HIS A 103 -1.00 25.55 -3.79
C HIS A 103 0.00 25.69 -2.63
N THR A 104 -0.49 25.63 -1.39
CA THR A 104 0.30 25.67 -0.16
C THR A 104 -0.22 24.64 0.83
N LYS A 105 0.66 24.10 1.66
CA LYS A 105 0.30 23.10 2.67
C LYS A 105 -0.53 23.72 3.77
N ARG A 106 -1.62 23.05 4.15
CA ARG A 106 -2.50 23.46 5.26
C ARG A 106 -2.22 22.63 6.51
N ALA A 107 -2.64 23.15 7.67
CA ALA A 107 -2.58 22.42 8.94
C ALA A 107 -3.53 21.21 9.00
N THR A 108 -4.57 21.18 8.15
CA THR A 108 -5.44 20.01 7.96
C THR A 108 -4.85 19.07 6.92
N ARG A 109 -5.14 17.77 7.08
CA ARG A 109 -4.60 16.71 6.21
C ARG A 109 -5.66 16.13 5.27
N ASP A 110 -6.80 16.80 5.13
CA ASP A 110 -7.95 16.28 4.37
C ASP A 110 -7.63 16.10 2.88
N LYS A 111 -6.78 16.97 2.30
CA LYS A 111 -6.33 16.84 0.91
C LYS A 111 -5.50 15.58 0.68
N ILE A 112 -4.53 15.28 1.56
CA ILE A 112 -3.75 14.03 1.43
C ILE A 112 -4.60 12.80 1.76
N ALA A 113 -5.52 12.89 2.73
CA ALA A 113 -6.50 11.85 3.01
C ALA A 113 -7.34 11.51 1.75
N GLY A 114 -7.81 12.54 1.04
CA GLY A 114 -8.53 12.37 -0.23
C GLY A 114 -7.66 11.78 -1.33
N ARG A 115 -6.38 12.17 -1.44
CA ARG A 115 -5.46 11.61 -2.45
C ARG A 115 -5.17 10.12 -2.21
N ILE A 116 -5.03 9.70 -0.96
CA ILE A 116 -4.84 8.29 -0.61
C ILE A 116 -6.07 7.48 -1.02
N LYS A 117 -7.29 7.98 -0.70
CA LYS A 117 -8.55 7.35 -1.15
C LYS A 117 -8.63 7.25 -2.67
N LEU A 118 -8.31 8.34 -3.36
CA LEU A 118 -8.35 8.39 -4.83
C LEU A 118 -7.33 7.43 -5.46
N LEU A 119 -6.14 7.28 -4.89
CA LEU A 119 -5.16 6.31 -5.39
C LEU A 119 -5.66 4.87 -5.22
N HIS A 120 -6.30 4.57 -4.10
CA HIS A 120 -6.92 3.26 -3.90
C HIS A 120 -8.06 3.00 -4.90
N GLU A 121 -8.92 4.00 -5.17
CA GLU A 121 -9.96 3.92 -6.21
C GLU A 121 -9.34 3.61 -7.59
N VAL A 122 -8.23 4.26 -7.96
CA VAL A 122 -7.53 3.97 -9.22
C VAL A 122 -7.02 2.52 -9.27
N ILE A 123 -6.44 2.02 -8.17
CA ILE A 123 -5.95 0.64 -8.09
C ILE A 123 -7.12 -0.35 -8.20
N GLU A 124 -8.21 -0.13 -7.46
CA GLU A 124 -9.41 -0.97 -7.47
C GLU A 124 -10.01 -1.05 -8.88
N GLN A 125 -10.21 0.09 -9.53
CA GLN A 125 -10.74 0.17 -10.89
C GLN A 125 -9.82 -0.53 -11.90
N GLY A 126 -8.50 -0.40 -11.75
CA GLY A 126 -7.51 -1.08 -12.57
C GLY A 126 -7.56 -2.61 -12.42
N ILE A 127 -7.59 -3.11 -11.18
CA ILE A 127 -7.69 -4.55 -10.88
C ILE A 127 -9.00 -5.11 -11.45
N PHE A 128 -10.13 -4.46 -11.16
CA PHE A 128 -11.45 -4.86 -11.64
C PHE A 128 -11.48 -4.93 -13.17
N SER A 129 -11.05 -3.87 -13.86
CA SER A 129 -11.01 -3.84 -15.33
C SER A 129 -10.14 -4.93 -15.95
N LEU A 130 -9.02 -5.30 -15.30
CA LEU A 130 -8.13 -6.34 -15.78
C LEU A 130 -8.67 -7.75 -15.53
N LEU A 131 -9.42 -7.97 -14.45
CA LEU A 131 -10.09 -9.24 -14.18
C LEU A 131 -11.29 -9.44 -15.12
N ASP A 132 -12.12 -8.43 -15.31
CA ASP A 132 -13.27 -8.49 -16.22
C ASP A 132 -12.86 -8.81 -17.66
N LYS A 133 -11.79 -8.19 -18.15
CA LYS A 133 -11.23 -8.48 -19.48
C LYS A 133 -10.75 -9.93 -19.64
N LYS A 134 -10.38 -10.60 -18.54
CA LYS A 134 -9.97 -12.02 -18.56
C LYS A 134 -11.16 -12.97 -18.50
N CYS A 135 -12.32 -12.53 -18.02
CA CYS A 135 -13.57 -13.31 -18.07
C CYS A 135 -14.27 -13.24 -19.43
N LEU A 136 -13.86 -12.31 -20.31
CA LEU A 136 -14.39 -12.14 -21.67
C LEU A 136 -13.51 -12.78 -22.77
N ARG A 137 -12.45 -13.50 -22.39
CA ARG A 137 -11.59 -14.29 -23.29
C ARG A 137 -11.69 -15.76 -22.92
#